data_AF-A0A5Q4GF26-F1
#
_entry.id   AF-A0A5Q4GF26-F1
#
_cell.length_a   1.000
_cell.length_b   1.000
_cell.length_c   1.000
_cell.angle_alpha   90.00
_cell.angle_beta   90.00
_cell.angle_gamma   90.00
#
_symmetry.space_group_name_H-M   'P 1'
#
loop_
_entity.id
_entity.type
_entity.pdbx_description
1 polymer ?
#
loop_
_entity_poly.entity_id
_entity_poly.type
_entity_poly.pdbx_seq_one_letter_code
_entity_poly.pdbx_strand_id
1 'polypeptide(L)'
;MKISRLSADELAPVFAALGQSARLEVMRLLLAAYPNGVAAGEVQEALGIPASTLSHHLHRLREVGLVQAERDSTWIRYAARADTLQALLGFLYAECCSRNQVVDSDLAANCC
;
A
#
# COMPACT_ATOMS: atom_id res chain seq x y z
N MET A 1 9.57 7.70 16.97
CA MET A 1 9.07 6.54 16.20
C MET A 1 10.28 5.81 15.64
N LYS A 2 10.64 4.65 16.17
CA LYS A 2 11.77 3.87 15.62
C LYS A 2 11.30 3.29 14.30
N ILE A 3 11.82 3.79 13.18
CA ILE A 3 11.71 3.08 11.90
C ILE A 3 12.57 1.83 12.09
N SER A 4 11.96 0.76 12.57
CA SER A 4 12.55 -0.58 12.57
C SER A 4 12.83 -0.91 11.10
N ARG A 5 14.11 -1.01 10.74
CA ARG A 5 14.53 -1.49 9.42
C ARG A 5 13.91 -2.87 9.23
N LEU A 6 12.88 -2.96 8.39
CA LEU A 6 12.32 -4.25 8.00
C LEU A 6 13.35 -4.96 7.12
N SER A 7 13.56 -6.23 7.39
CA SER A 7 14.43 -7.13 6.63
C SER A 7 13.81 -7.51 5.28
N ALA A 8 14.62 -8.08 4.38
CA ALA A 8 14.14 -8.58 3.10
C ALA A 8 13.06 -9.66 3.27
N ASP A 9 13.19 -10.53 4.29
CA ASP A 9 12.21 -11.59 4.56
C ASP A 9 10.86 -11.03 5.04
N GLU A 10 10.87 -9.91 5.76
CA GLU A 10 9.65 -9.22 6.18
C GLU A 10 8.98 -8.47 5.03
N LEU A 11 9.77 -7.92 4.10
CA LEU A 11 9.27 -7.13 2.97
C LEU A 11 8.88 -7.97 1.75
N ALA A 12 9.49 -9.14 1.55
CA ALA A 12 9.17 -10.04 0.45
C ALA A 12 7.66 -10.36 0.31
N PRO A 13 6.91 -10.72 1.36
CA PRO A 13 5.47 -10.94 1.26
C PRO A 13 4.70 -9.66 0.91
N VAL A 14 5.19 -8.49 1.34
CA VAL A 14 4.57 -7.19 1.04
C VAL A 14 4.74 -6.84 -0.44
N PHE A 15 5.94 -7.02 -1.00
CA PHE A 15 6.18 -6.90 -2.43
C PHE A 15 5.36 -7.91 -3.24
N ALA A 16 5.29 -9.16 -2.78
CA ALA A 16 4.46 -10.19 -3.43
C ALA A 16 2.96 -9.81 -3.43
N ALA A 17 2.48 -9.15 -2.37
CA ALA A 17 1.13 -8.58 -2.36
C ALA A 17 0.98 -7.48 -3.42
N LEU A 18 1.94 -6.58 -3.59
CA LEU A 18 1.87 -5.55 -4.63
C LEU A 18 2.03 -6.10 -6.06
N GLY A 19 2.58 -7.31 -6.24
CA GLY A 19 2.81 -7.94 -7.55
C GLY A 19 1.57 -8.35 -8.37
N GLN A 20 0.37 -7.82 -8.07
CA GLN A 20 -0.84 -8.03 -8.85
C GLN A 20 -1.46 -6.68 -9.25
N SER A 21 -1.78 -6.50 -10.54
CA SER A 21 -2.32 -5.25 -11.08
C SER A 21 -3.56 -4.75 -10.34
N ALA A 22 -4.53 -5.64 -10.07
CA ALA A 22 -5.74 -5.29 -9.33
C ALA A 22 -5.45 -4.73 -7.92
N ARG A 23 -4.41 -5.24 -7.24
CA ARG A 23 -4.01 -4.73 -5.91
C ARG A 23 -3.29 -3.39 -6.01
N LEU A 24 -2.55 -3.14 -7.09
CA LEU A 24 -1.96 -1.83 -7.35
C LEU A 24 -3.04 -0.77 -7.61
N GLU A 25 -4.09 -1.09 -8.36
CA GLU A 25 -5.22 -0.17 -8.58
C GLU A 25 -5.99 0.13 -7.28
N VAL A 26 -6.21 -0.90 -6.45
CA VAL A 26 -6.76 -0.70 -5.10
C VAL A 26 -5.88 0.24 -4.28
N MET A 27 -4.56 -0.02 -4.23
CA MET A 27 -3.63 0.84 -3.49
C MET A 27 -3.65 2.28 -4.02
N ARG A 28 -3.67 2.48 -5.34
CA ARG A 28 -3.74 3.80 -5.96
C ARG A 28 -4.99 4.57 -5.54
N LEU A 29 -6.15 3.91 -5.56
CA LEU A 29 -7.41 4.50 -5.11
C LEU A 29 -7.36 4.88 -3.63
N LEU A 30 -6.86 3.97 -2.77
CA LEU A 30 -6.78 4.20 -1.34
C LEU A 30 -5.76 5.29 -0.95
N LEU A 31 -4.66 5.42 -1.69
CA LEU A 31 -3.68 6.49 -1.51
C LEU A 31 -4.24 7.85 -1.91
N ALA A 32 -5.03 7.92 -2.98
CA ALA A 32 -5.71 9.16 -3.37
C ALA A 32 -6.74 9.64 -2.32
N ALA A 33 -7.30 8.71 -1.54
CA ALA A 33 -8.24 8.99 -0.46
C ALA A 33 -7.60 9.03 0.94
N TYR A 34 -6.26 8.93 1.04
CA TYR A 34 -5.56 8.95 2.31
C TYR A 34 -5.72 10.31 3.00
N PRO A 35 -5.93 10.37 4.34
CA PRO A 35 -5.98 9.26 5.29
C PRO A 35 -7.38 8.66 5.51
N ASN A 36 -8.43 9.24 4.92
CA ASN A 36 -9.83 8.94 5.25
C ASN A 36 -10.31 7.57 4.74
N GLY A 37 -9.68 7.04 3.69
CA GLY A 37 -10.03 5.76 3.10
C GLY A 37 -11.40 5.75 2.40
N VAL A 38 -11.75 4.58 1.84
CA VAL A 38 -12.87 4.38 0.92
C VAL A 38 -13.71 3.19 1.37
N ALA A 39 -15.03 3.25 1.25
CA ALA A 39 -15.89 2.12 1.61
C ALA A 39 -15.70 0.96 0.63
N ALA A 40 -15.84 -0.30 1.09
CA ALA A 40 -15.65 -1.47 0.23
C ALA A 40 -16.50 -1.46 -1.06
N GLY A 41 -17.75 -0.99 -0.95
CA GLY A 41 -18.65 -0.86 -2.10
C GLY A 41 -18.20 0.19 -3.11
N GLU A 42 -17.67 1.31 -2.64
CA GLU A 42 -17.12 2.38 -3.50
C GLU A 42 -15.84 1.92 -4.20
N VAL A 43 -14.98 1.14 -3.53
CA VAL A 43 -13.82 0.50 -4.17
C VAL A 43 -14.27 -0.46 -5.27
N GLN A 44 -15.33 -1.24 -5.00
CA GLN A 44 -15.90 -2.18 -5.95
C GLN A 44 -16.43 -1.46 -7.20
N GLU A 45 -17.20 -0.39 -6.99
CA GLU A 45 -17.77 0.42 -8.07
C GLU A 45 -16.68 1.09 -8.90
N ALA A 46 -15.70 1.74 -8.25
CA ALA A 46 -14.63 2.47 -8.92
C ALA A 46 -13.74 1.57 -9.79
N LEU A 47 -13.50 0.32 -9.38
CA LEU A 47 -12.58 -0.59 -10.06
C LEU A 47 -13.28 -1.67 -10.89
N GLY A 48 -14.61 -1.83 -10.78
CA GLY A 48 -15.37 -2.85 -11.48
C GLY A 48 -15.00 -4.29 -11.10
N ILE A 49 -14.37 -4.51 -9.95
CA ILE A 49 -13.91 -5.84 -9.50
C ILE A 49 -15.09 -6.57 -8.82
N PRO A 50 -15.31 -7.88 -9.07
CA PRO A 50 -16.32 -8.65 -8.34
C PRO A 50 -16.09 -8.64 -6.83
N ALA A 51 -17.16 -8.55 -6.03
CA ALA A 51 -17.09 -8.39 -4.57
C ALA A 51 -16.24 -9.45 -3.85
N SER A 52 -16.33 -10.73 -4.25
CA SER A 52 -15.55 -11.82 -3.68
C SER A 52 -14.06 -11.68 -3.99
N THR A 53 -13.72 -11.33 -5.23
CA THR A 53 -12.35 -11.07 -5.68
C THR A 53 -11.76 -9.84 -4.98
N LEU A 54 -12.51 -8.75 -4.87
CA LEU A 54 -12.08 -7.55 -4.15
C LEU A 54 -11.84 -7.85 -2.66
N SER A 55 -12.74 -8.61 -2.03
CA SER A 55 -12.57 -9.02 -0.64
C SER A 55 -11.29 -9.82 -0.44
N HIS A 56 -10.96 -10.72 -1.38
CA HIS A 56 -9.69 -11.46 -1.35
C HIS A 56 -8.48 -10.52 -1.49
N HIS A 57 -8.52 -9.56 -2.42
CA HIS A 57 -7.45 -8.57 -2.58
C HIS A 57 -7.24 -7.70 -1.34
N LEU A 58 -8.31 -7.13 -0.79
CA LEU A 58 -8.27 -6.31 0.43
C LEU A 58 -7.80 -7.12 1.64
N HIS A 59 -8.21 -8.37 1.75
CA HIS A 59 -7.74 -9.27 2.79
C HIS A 59 -6.22 -9.48 2.70
N ARG A 60 -5.70 -9.85 1.52
CA ARG A 60 -4.25 -10.05 1.32
C ARG A 60 -3.45 -8.78 1.61
N LEU A 61 -3.93 -7.61 1.17
CA LEU A 61 -3.28 -6.33 1.47
C LEU A 61 -3.27 -6.01 2.97
N ARG A 62 -4.35 -6.36 3.68
CA ARG A 62 -4.46 -6.17 5.13
C ARG A 62 -3.53 -7.10 5.90
N GLU A 63 -3.42 -8.36 5.48
CA GLU A 63 -2.53 -9.35 6.11
C GLU A 63 -1.06 -8.88 6.12
N VAL A 64 -0.62 -8.24 5.04
CA VAL A 64 0.75 -7.70 4.93
C VAL A 64 0.88 -6.25 5.43
N GLY A 65 -0.18 -5.71 6.02
CA GLY A 65 -0.16 -4.38 6.64
C GLY A 65 -0.13 -3.20 5.66
N LEU A 66 -0.48 -3.38 4.39
CA LEU A 66 -0.55 -2.26 3.42
C LEU A 66 -1.82 -1.43 3.56
N VAL A 67 -2.90 -2.03 4.06
CA VAL A 67 -4.17 -1.36 4.30
C VAL A 67 -4.69 -1.68 5.70
N GLN A 68 -5.45 -0.76 6.27
CA GLN A 68 -6.26 -0.99 7.45
C GLN A 68 -7.74 -0.96 7.09
N ALA A 69 -8.55 -1.60 7.93
CA ALA A 69 -10.00 -1.64 7.79
C ALA A 69 -10.63 -1.10 9.08
N GLU A 70 -11.49 -0.12 8.94
CA GLU A 70 -12.22 0.48 10.04
C GLU A 70 -13.72 0.37 9.80
N ARG A 71 -14.46 0.05 10.86
CA ARG A 71 -15.92 -0.03 10.77
C ARG A 71 -16.49 1.35 11.02
N ASP A 72 -17.08 1.93 9.99
CA ASP A 72 -17.77 3.21 10.03
C ASP A 72 -19.28 2.93 9.97
N SER A 73 -19.89 2.82 11.14
CA SER A 73 -21.30 2.41 11.34
C SER A 73 -21.63 1.07 10.67
N THR A 74 -22.35 1.11 9.54
CA THR A 74 -22.82 -0.04 8.77
C THR A 74 -21.77 -0.53 7.77
N TRP A 75 -20.78 0.30 7.42
CA TRP A 75 -19.83 0.02 6.34
C TRP A 75 -18.43 -0.24 6.87
N ILE A 76 -17.62 -0.95 6.07
CA ILE A 76 -16.18 -1.10 6.32
C ILE A 76 -15.46 -0.18 5.34
N ARG A 77 -14.64 0.72 5.89
CA ARG A 77 -13.75 1.60 5.15
C ARG A 77 -12.34 1.04 5.17
N TYR A 78 -11.67 1.10 4.03
CA TYR A 78 -10.28 0.71 3.88
C TYR A 78 -9.42 1.94 3.64
N ALA A 79 -8.29 2.04 4.33
CA ALA A 79 -7.33 3.12 4.16
C ALA A 79 -5.92 2.56 4.01
N ALA A 80 -5.06 3.24 3.24
CA ALA A 80 -3.66 2.85 3.10
C ALA A 80 -2.88 3.08 4.41
N ARG A 81 -1.93 2.20 4.73
CA ARG A 81 -1.02 2.35 5.87
C ARG A 81 0.30 2.98 5.44
N ALA A 82 0.54 4.21 5.89
CA ALA A 82 1.75 4.97 5.55
C ALA A 82 3.03 4.29 6.03
N ASP A 83 3.04 3.71 7.25
CA ASP A 83 4.24 3.09 7.83
C ASP A 83 4.83 1.98 6.95
N THR A 84 3.97 1.08 6.46
CA THR A 84 4.38 -0.07 5.64
C THR A 84 4.88 0.39 4.27
N LEU A 85 4.21 1.39 3.68
CA LEU A 85 4.65 2.00 2.42
C LEU A 85 6.00 2.70 2.58
N GLN A 86 6.19 3.43 3.68
CA GLN A 86 7.45 4.09 4.01
C GLN A 86 8.59 3.08 4.17
N ALA A 87 8.32 1.92 4.79
CA ALA A 87 9.33 0.87 4.93
C ALA A 87 9.73 0.24 3.58
N LEU A 88 8.77 -0.02 2.69
CA LEU A 88 9.02 -0.52 1.32
C LEU A 88 9.89 0.45 0.52
N LEU A 89 9.46 1.72 0.45
CA LEU A 89 10.19 2.75 -0.27
C LEU A 89 11.56 2.96 0.36
N GLY A 90 11.64 3.02 1.69
CA GLY A 90 12.88 3.16 2.43
C GLY A 90 13.87 2.02 2.16
N PHE A 91 13.41 0.78 2.00
CA PHE A 91 14.25 -0.35 1.62
C PHE A 91 14.86 -0.17 0.23
N LEU A 92 14.05 0.21 -0.77
CA LEU A 92 14.56 0.44 -2.14
C LEU A 92 15.48 1.67 -2.22
N TYR A 93 15.12 2.76 -1.54
CA TYR A 93 15.90 4.00 -1.53
C TYR A 93 17.21 3.87 -0.75
N ALA A 94 17.23 3.14 0.37
CA ALA A 94 18.46 2.90 1.12
C ALA A 94 19.51 2.17 0.27
N GLU A 95 19.07 1.25 -0.60
CA GLU A 95 19.96 0.53 -1.51
C GLU A 95 20.39 1.38 -2.72
N CYS A 96 19.58 2.34 -3.17
CA CYS A 96 19.99 3.31 -4.19
C CYS A 96 20.94 4.37 -3.61
N CYS A 97 20.48 5.22 -2.69
CA CYS A 97 21.24 6.42 -2.30
C CYS A 97 22.50 6.13 -1.46
N SER A 98 22.64 4.94 -0.86
CA SER A 98 23.86 4.58 -0.09
C SER A 98 24.90 3.78 -0.87
N ARG A 99 24.55 3.20 -2.03
CA ARG A 99 25.43 2.29 -2.78
C ARG A 99 25.53 2.56 -4.28
N ASN A 100 24.51 3.12 -4.94
CA ASN A 100 24.53 3.37 -6.38
C ASN A 100 23.47 4.39 -6.85
N GLN A 101 23.82 5.37 -7.68
CA GLN A 101 22.90 6.40 -8.23
C GLN A 101 21.96 5.83 -9.31
N VAL A 102 21.15 4.82 -8.97
CA VAL A 102 20.25 4.12 -9.91
C VAL A 102 19.05 4.98 -10.29
N VAL A 103 18.61 5.87 -9.40
CA VAL A 103 17.51 6.81 -9.61
C VAL A 103 18.00 8.21 -9.28
N ASP A 104 17.64 9.16 -10.14
CA ASP A 104 17.90 10.59 -9.92
C ASP A 104 17.17 11.04 -8.64
N SER A 105 17.91 11.65 -7.71
CA SER A 105 17.39 12.08 -6.41
C SER A 105 16.24 13.09 -6.52
N ASP A 106 16.10 13.74 -7.67
CA ASP A 106 15.08 14.75 -7.94
C ASP A 106 13.66 14.15 -8.08
N LEU A 107 13.54 12.85 -8.38
CA LEU A 107 12.24 12.13 -8.36
C LEU A 107 11.72 11.89 -6.94
N ALA A 108 12.61 11.75 -5.95
CA ALA A 108 12.23 11.51 -4.55
C ALA A 108 11.87 12.82 -3.82
N ALA A 109 12.47 13.94 -4.22
CA ALA A 109 12.27 15.25 -3.59
C ALA A 109 10.89 15.86 -3.88
N ASN A 110 10.23 15.49 -4.99
CA ASN A 110 8.95 16.06 -5.43
C ASN A 110 7.72 15.21 -5.05
N CYS A 111 7.84 14.33 -4.04
CA CYS A 111 6.75 13.44 -3.63
C CYS A 111 5.73 14.10 -2.68
N CYS A 112 5.75 15.43 -2.53
CA CYS A 112 4.83 16.21 -1.70
C CYS A 112 3.75 16.91 -2.54
#